data_AF-A0A8B6DH44-F1
#
_entry.id   AF-A0A8B6DH44-F1
#
_cell.length_a   1.000
_cell.length_b   1.000
_cell.length_c   1.000
_cell.angle_alpha   90.00
_cell.angle_beta   90.00
_cell.angle_gamma   90.00
#
_symmetry.space_group_name_H-M   'P 1'
#
loop_
_entity.id
_entity.type
_entity.pdbx_description
1 polymer ?
#
loop_
_entity_poly.entity_id
_entity_poly.type
_entity_poly.pdbx_seq_one_letter_code
_entity_poly.pdbx_strand_id
1 'polypeptide(L)'
;MYLWSVYFVIFPSINAFLLESSNQQNVTGGYIVSGNHYLTISRFLEAQKQQQLNIEEQHRNAETFRKSVDATFALLTSQLQDKFVDFERKLTKDVKRNETCRVVDELEKKLLELESNNTAVLSEIGLTKDENKQLKTQLSTLMNKIFHIDERVNNIEQLKSIQSLQDLQTVKQQIQSIKSQTAVLSQNQFARNQDFLALYNQSSVGIAHAVTRLQHLESYENESLTNTKHFEERLQILEAYKNTALMTATSLTKKTAAMQTQITYDIRKVAITACSVSKDESSGYIVPFAIVKTSIGINNSSYFKSSGKFKCEYEGLYAVTVSLTAYNTLINYGIYLNGNEYTAVYELNNKVVFQRGSTTVVVNLHRNDILWVQLNDRMYVHERNSCIAIVMIK
;
A
#
# COMPACT_ATOMS: atom_id res chain seq x y z
N MET A 1 14.45 -22.09 -35.05
CA MET A 1 14.30 -23.22 -34.12
C MET A 1 15.31 -23.00 -33.00
N TYR A 2 14.81 -22.61 -31.81
CA TYR A 2 15.52 -22.43 -30.52
C TYR A 2 16.65 -21.37 -30.47
N LEU A 3 16.88 -20.55 -29.43
CA LEU A 3 16.34 -20.25 -28.09
C LEU A 3 17.06 -18.92 -27.70
N TRP A 4 16.37 -17.86 -27.24
CA TRP A 4 16.40 -17.35 -25.85
C TRP A 4 17.67 -17.77 -25.07
N SER A 5 18.50 -16.92 -24.45
CA SER A 5 18.16 -15.96 -23.39
C SER A 5 19.48 -15.42 -22.79
N VAL A 6 19.56 -14.12 -22.51
CA VAL A 6 20.25 -13.61 -21.30
C VAL A 6 19.40 -12.48 -20.73
N TYR A 7 18.71 -12.82 -19.65
CA TYR A 7 17.90 -11.97 -18.79
C TYR A 7 18.80 -11.38 -17.68
N PHE A 8 18.50 -10.15 -17.29
CA PHE A 8 18.43 -9.66 -15.90
C PHE A 8 19.56 -10.00 -14.92
N VAL A 9 20.36 -8.98 -14.56
CA VAL A 9 20.87 -8.79 -13.19
C VAL A 9 20.97 -7.31 -12.90
N ILE A 10 19.90 -6.64 -12.46
CA ILE A 10 19.95 -5.54 -11.45
C ILE A 10 18.58 -5.54 -10.74
N PHE A 11 18.60 -5.49 -9.40
CA PHE A 11 17.52 -5.55 -8.39
C PHE A 11 17.18 -6.91 -7.74
N PRO A 12 18.03 -7.41 -6.83
CA PRO A 12 17.62 -8.42 -5.85
C PRO A 12 17.05 -7.84 -4.53
N SER A 13 17.07 -6.52 -4.30
CA SER A 13 16.93 -5.99 -2.93
C SER A 13 15.51 -5.62 -2.47
N ILE A 14 14.47 -5.73 -3.32
CA ILE A 14 13.09 -5.37 -2.91
C ILE A 14 12.24 -6.61 -2.57
N ASN A 15 12.47 -7.76 -3.23
CA ASN A 15 11.68 -8.97 -2.96
C ASN A 15 12.10 -9.73 -1.70
N ALA A 16 13.31 -9.51 -1.17
CA ALA A 16 13.76 -10.15 0.07
C ALA A 16 13.15 -9.52 1.34
N PHE A 17 12.60 -8.30 1.25
CA PHE A 17 12.06 -7.60 2.42
C PHE A 17 10.58 -7.90 2.69
N LEU A 18 9.88 -8.58 1.77
CA LEU A 18 8.45 -8.91 1.89
C LEU A 18 8.16 -10.39 2.23
N LEU A 19 9.20 -11.22 2.37
CA LEU A 19 9.04 -12.67 2.58
C LEU A 19 9.49 -13.17 3.97
N GLU A 20 10.03 -12.30 4.83
CA GLU A 20 10.53 -12.69 6.16
C GLU A 20 9.59 -12.30 7.33
N SER A 21 8.36 -11.84 7.04
CA SER A 21 7.38 -11.44 8.07
C SER A 21 6.17 -12.38 8.21
N SER A 22 6.11 -13.51 7.49
CA SER A 22 4.92 -14.39 7.48
C SER A 22 4.98 -15.58 8.44
N ASN A 23 5.91 -15.62 9.38
CA ASN A 23 6.03 -16.72 10.33
C ASN A 23 6.35 -16.23 11.75
N GLN A 24 5.43 -15.50 12.39
CA GLN A 24 5.35 -15.43 13.85
C GLN A 24 3.92 -15.19 14.32
N GLN A 25 3.64 -15.79 15.47
CA GLN A 25 2.35 -16.09 16.06
C GLN A 25 1.48 -14.88 16.39
N ASN A 26 0.17 -15.14 16.45
CA ASN A 26 -0.88 -14.33 17.07
C ASN A 26 -0.39 -13.51 18.28
N VAL A 27 -0.18 -12.22 18.07
CA VAL A 27 -0.24 -11.19 19.10
C VAL A 27 -1.09 -10.05 18.54
N THR A 28 -2.19 -9.76 19.21
CA THR A 28 -2.98 -8.54 19.04
C THR A 28 -2.11 -7.34 19.45
N GLY A 29 -1.45 -6.72 18.47
CA GLY A 29 -0.69 -5.49 18.60
C GLY A 29 -0.90 -4.62 17.37
N GLY A 30 -1.29 -3.36 17.57
CA GLY A 30 -1.59 -2.42 16.50
C GLY A 30 -0.45 -2.26 15.50
N TYR A 31 -0.79 -2.14 14.23
CA TYR A 31 0.14 -1.79 13.16
C TYR A 31 0.60 -0.34 13.36
N ILE A 32 1.67 -0.15 14.12
CA ILE A 32 2.45 1.08 14.07
C ILE A 32 3.22 1.03 12.74
N VAL A 33 2.69 1.69 11.72
CA VAL A 33 3.47 2.03 10.52
C VAL A 33 4.59 2.94 11.00
N SER A 34 5.78 2.36 11.17
CA SER A 34 6.95 3.09 11.65
C SER A 34 7.27 4.23 10.67
N GLY A 35 7.60 5.41 11.22
CA GLY A 35 7.94 6.62 10.44
C GLY A 35 9.09 6.45 9.43
N ASN A 36 9.75 5.29 9.42
CA ASN A 36 10.77 4.93 8.43
C ASN A 36 10.22 4.72 7.01
N HIS A 37 8.94 4.35 6.84
CA HIS A 37 8.36 4.17 5.50
C HIS A 37 8.12 5.51 4.80
N TYR A 38 7.64 6.53 5.52
CA TYR A 38 7.47 7.89 4.99
C TYR A 38 8.82 8.53 4.60
N LEU A 39 9.86 8.28 5.41
CA LEU A 39 11.21 8.77 5.12
C LEU A 39 11.80 8.16 3.84
N THR A 40 11.47 6.89 3.58
CA THR A 40 11.98 6.17 2.40
C THR A 40 11.33 6.66 1.11
N ILE A 41 10.02 6.92 1.12
CA ILE A 41 9.28 7.45 -0.03
C ILE A 41 9.72 8.90 -0.32
N SER A 42 9.87 9.74 0.71
CA SER A 42 10.33 11.12 0.53
C SER A 42 11.74 11.18 -0.09
N ARG A 43 12.68 10.34 0.37
CA ARG A 43 14.03 10.27 -0.21
C ARG A 43 14.03 9.78 -1.67
N PHE A 44 13.12 8.87 -2.02
CA PHE A 44 12.98 8.40 -3.39
C PHE A 44 12.46 9.51 -4.31
N LEU A 45 11.46 10.27 -3.88
CA LEU A 45 10.92 11.40 -4.66
C LEU A 45 11.95 12.53 -4.82
N GLU A 46 12.73 12.83 -3.79
CA GLU A 46 13.83 13.80 -3.86
C GLU A 46 14.89 13.37 -4.89
N ALA A 47 15.26 12.08 -4.90
CA ALA A 47 16.22 11.52 -5.85
C ALA A 47 15.72 11.61 -7.31
N GLN A 48 14.43 11.34 -7.54
CA GLN A 48 13.81 11.47 -8.88
C GLN A 48 13.83 12.93 -9.36
N LYS A 49 13.48 13.88 -8.49
CA LYS A 49 13.52 15.31 -8.81
C LYS A 49 14.93 15.78 -9.20
N GLN A 50 15.94 15.29 -8.48
CA GLN A 50 17.33 15.65 -8.77
C GLN A 50 17.86 15.03 -10.05
N GLN A 51 17.41 13.81 -10.38
CA GLN A 51 17.71 13.20 -11.67
C GLN A 51 17.10 14.00 -12.84
N GLN A 52 15.88 14.52 -12.68
CA GLN A 52 15.23 15.35 -13.70
C GLN A 52 15.99 16.67 -13.95
N LEU A 53 16.41 17.36 -12.88
CA LEU A 53 17.19 18.60 -12.99
C LEU A 53 18.54 18.37 -13.72
N ASN A 54 19.21 17.25 -13.45
CA ASN A 54 20.44 16.89 -14.16
C ASN A 54 20.22 16.67 -15.66
N ILE A 55 19.09 16.07 -16.05
CA ILE A 55 18.75 15.84 -17.47
C ILE A 55 18.48 17.18 -18.17
N GLU A 56 17.76 18.10 -17.53
CA GLU A 56 17.48 19.44 -18.08
C GLU A 56 18.76 20.28 -18.24
N GLU A 57 19.71 20.15 -17.32
CA GLU A 57 21.02 20.80 -17.42
C GLU A 57 21.86 20.21 -18.57
N GLN A 58 21.87 18.87 -18.71
CA GLN A 58 22.54 18.21 -19.84
C GLN A 58 21.96 18.65 -21.20
N HIS A 59 20.63 18.78 -21.30
CA HIS A 59 19.98 19.25 -22.52
C HIS A 59 20.35 20.71 -22.86
N ARG A 60 20.36 21.60 -21.86
CA ARG A 60 20.80 23.00 -22.04
C ARG A 60 22.26 23.09 -22.49
N ASN A 61 23.13 22.26 -21.92
CA ASN A 61 24.54 22.20 -22.32
C ASN A 61 24.70 21.69 -23.75
N ALA A 62 23.95 20.65 -24.15
CA ALA A 62 23.96 20.12 -25.51
C ALA A 62 23.47 21.15 -26.55
N GLU A 63 22.42 21.91 -26.24
CA GLU A 63 21.90 22.94 -27.14
C GLU A 63 22.88 24.13 -27.30
N THR A 64 23.54 24.51 -26.21
CA THR A 64 24.60 25.53 -26.22
C THR A 64 25.78 25.07 -27.07
N PHE A 65 26.20 23.82 -26.93
CA PHE A 65 27.25 23.23 -27.76
C PHE A 65 26.87 23.22 -29.25
N ARG A 66 25.63 22.81 -29.59
CA ARG A 66 25.13 22.84 -30.98
C ARG A 66 25.22 24.24 -31.59
N LYS A 67 24.73 25.26 -30.89
CA LYS A 67 24.79 26.67 -31.36
C LYS A 67 26.24 27.13 -31.58
N SER A 68 27.18 26.69 -30.74
CA SER A 68 28.61 26.98 -30.92
C SER A 68 29.21 26.32 -32.17
N VAL A 69 28.83 25.07 -32.45
CA VAL A 69 29.28 24.34 -33.65
C VAL A 69 28.74 25.01 -34.92
N ASP A 70 27.44 25.35 -34.95
CA ASP A 70 26.81 26.01 -36.09
C ASP A 70 27.46 27.37 -36.39
N ALA A 71 27.73 28.17 -35.36
CA ALA A 71 28.42 29.45 -35.49
C ALA A 71 29.85 29.29 -36.02
N THR A 72 30.58 28.27 -35.56
CA THR A 72 31.95 27.95 -36.02
C THR A 72 31.94 27.55 -37.50
N PHE A 73 30.97 26.74 -37.91
CA PHE A 73 30.83 26.28 -39.30
C PHE A 73 30.48 27.42 -40.26
N ALA A 74 29.60 28.33 -39.84
CA ALA A 74 29.27 29.53 -40.61
C ALA A 74 30.50 30.44 -40.81
N LEU A 75 31.30 30.63 -39.75
CA LEU A 75 32.54 31.41 -39.82
C LEU A 75 33.56 30.79 -40.78
N LEU A 76 33.76 29.47 -40.70
CA LEU A 76 34.71 28.75 -41.56
C LEU A 76 34.31 28.81 -43.04
N THR A 77 33.01 28.72 -43.31
CA THR A 77 32.44 28.82 -44.66
C THR A 77 32.67 30.22 -45.24
N SER A 78 32.45 31.28 -44.44
CA SER A 78 32.74 32.65 -44.84
C SER A 78 34.23 32.85 -45.16
N GLN A 79 35.13 32.35 -44.29
CA GLN A 79 36.57 32.48 -44.50
C GLN A 79 37.07 31.74 -45.75
N LEU A 80 36.49 30.58 -46.07
CA LEU A 80 36.81 29.84 -47.29
C LEU A 80 36.30 30.56 -48.54
N GLN A 81 35.10 31.12 -48.49
CA GLN A 81 34.53 31.91 -49.59
C GLN A 81 35.42 33.12 -49.91
N ASP A 82 35.87 33.85 -48.89
CA ASP A 82 36.74 35.02 -49.05
C ASP A 82 38.10 34.62 -49.66
N LYS A 83 38.69 33.52 -49.18
CA LYS A 83 39.95 32.99 -49.76
C LYS A 83 39.78 32.52 -51.20
N PHE A 84 38.63 31.94 -51.55
CA PHE A 84 38.34 31.49 -52.91
C PHE A 84 38.20 32.67 -53.87
N VAL A 85 37.49 33.73 -53.46
CA VAL A 85 37.38 34.97 -54.25
C VAL A 85 38.74 35.66 -54.43
N ASP A 86 39.58 35.66 -53.39
CA ASP A 86 40.94 36.23 -53.48
C ASP A 86 41.84 35.40 -54.41
N PHE A 87 41.69 34.07 -54.39
CA PHE A 87 42.36 33.17 -55.32
C PHE A 87 41.90 33.39 -56.77
N GLU A 88 40.58 33.49 -57.03
CA GLU A 88 40.05 33.80 -58.37
C GLU A 88 40.57 35.16 -58.90
N ARG A 89 40.66 36.17 -58.03
CA ARG A 89 41.26 37.46 -58.40
C ARG A 89 42.73 37.33 -58.77
N LYS A 90 43.52 36.57 -58.00
CA LYS A 90 44.94 36.33 -58.31
C LYS A 90 45.10 35.58 -59.62
N LEU A 91 44.33 34.52 -59.83
CA LEU A 91 44.35 33.75 -61.07
C LEU A 91 43.98 34.62 -62.29
N THR A 92 42.96 35.47 -62.16
CA THR A 92 42.55 36.40 -63.23
C THR A 92 43.61 37.48 -63.48
N LYS A 93 44.32 37.90 -62.44
CA LYS A 93 45.41 38.89 -62.55
C LYS A 93 46.65 38.29 -63.19
N ASP A 94 46.96 37.03 -62.91
CA ASP A 94 48.10 36.32 -63.48
C ASP A 94 47.82 35.87 -64.93
N VAL A 95 46.59 35.47 -65.25
CA VAL A 95 46.17 35.18 -66.65
C VAL A 95 46.18 36.45 -67.52
N LYS A 96 45.87 37.63 -66.93
CA LYS A 96 46.02 38.92 -67.63
C LYS A 96 47.47 39.40 -67.72
N ARG A 97 48.42 38.69 -67.11
CA ARG A 97 49.84 39.03 -67.05
C ARG A 97 50.73 37.98 -67.69
N ASN A 98 50.21 37.23 -68.66
CA ASN A 98 51.05 36.51 -69.61
C ASN A 98 51.45 37.49 -70.74
N GLU A 99 52.52 38.23 -70.47
CA GLU A 99 53.27 39.10 -71.40
C GLU A 99 53.83 38.35 -72.64
N THR A 100 53.60 37.04 -72.75
CA THR A 100 54.05 36.17 -73.83
C THR A 100 53.43 36.53 -75.18
N CYS A 101 52.14 36.90 -75.25
CA CYS A 101 51.52 37.31 -76.52
C CYS A 101 52.10 38.63 -77.05
N ARG A 102 52.48 39.56 -76.16
CA ARG A 102 53.00 40.87 -76.56
C ARG A 102 54.44 40.79 -77.09
N VAL A 103 55.25 39.88 -76.55
CA VAL A 103 56.62 39.64 -77.02
C VAL A 103 56.63 38.88 -78.35
N VAL A 104 55.70 37.95 -78.57
CA VAL A 104 55.55 37.25 -79.86
C VAL A 104 55.10 38.20 -80.96
N ASP A 105 54.09 39.03 -80.72
CA ASP A 105 53.63 40.03 -81.70
C ASP A 105 54.72 41.07 -82.03
N GLU A 106 55.55 41.45 -81.05
CA GLU A 106 56.65 42.40 -81.25
C GLU A 106 57.86 41.76 -81.96
N LEU A 107 58.10 40.47 -81.77
CA LEU A 107 59.12 39.71 -82.50
C LEU A 107 58.70 39.38 -83.93
N GLU A 108 57.43 39.02 -84.18
CA GLU A 108 56.89 38.83 -85.54
C GLU A 108 56.94 40.15 -86.33
N LYS A 109 56.62 41.27 -85.70
CA LYS A 109 56.74 42.59 -86.31
C LYS A 109 58.19 42.93 -86.67
N LYS A 110 59.15 42.67 -85.78
CA LYS A 110 60.59 42.87 -86.05
C LYS A 110 61.13 41.91 -87.11
N LEU A 111 60.61 40.68 -87.19
CA LEU A 111 60.97 39.71 -88.22
C LEU A 111 60.51 40.19 -89.61
N LEU A 112 59.26 40.68 -89.71
CA LEU A 112 58.72 41.26 -90.94
C LEU A 112 59.47 42.53 -91.38
N GLU A 113 59.84 43.40 -90.44
CA GLU A 113 60.68 44.58 -90.71
C GLU A 113 62.09 44.17 -91.18
N LEU A 114 62.68 43.13 -90.60
CA LEU A 114 63.97 42.58 -91.02
C LEU A 114 63.89 41.93 -92.40
N GLU A 115 62.85 41.17 -92.73
CA GLU A 115 62.67 40.58 -94.07
C GLU A 115 62.45 41.65 -95.15
N SER A 116 61.68 42.70 -94.84
CA SER A 116 61.51 43.87 -95.71
C SER A 116 62.84 44.60 -95.97
N ASN A 117 63.66 44.80 -94.93
CA ASN A 117 64.94 45.49 -95.05
C ASN A 117 66.05 44.62 -95.67
N ASN A 118 66.04 43.31 -95.47
CA ASN A 118 67.05 42.41 -96.03
C ASN A 118 66.94 42.31 -97.56
N THR A 119 65.75 42.52 -98.12
CA THR A 119 65.55 42.57 -99.57
C THR A 119 66.13 43.85 -100.19
N ALA A 120 66.19 44.95 -99.43
CA ALA A 120 66.74 46.24 -99.87
C ALA A 120 68.25 46.38 -99.59
N VAL A 121 68.80 45.72 -98.57
CA VAL A 121 70.21 45.84 -98.18
C VAL A 121 71.11 44.81 -98.89
N LEU A 122 70.59 43.65 -99.30
CA LEU A 122 71.37 42.65 -100.04
C LEU A 122 71.74 43.08 -101.47
N SER A 123 71.17 44.15 -102.02
CA SER A 123 71.62 44.75 -103.28
C SER A 123 72.78 45.74 -103.13
N GLU A 124 73.12 46.19 -101.91
CA GLU A 124 74.03 47.34 -101.72
C GLU A 124 75.36 47.04 -101.01
N ILE A 125 75.53 45.92 -100.28
CA ILE A 125 76.75 45.72 -99.43
C ILE A 125 77.69 44.59 -99.89
N GLY A 126 77.58 44.06 -101.11
CA GLY A 126 78.64 43.21 -101.69
C GLY A 126 79.14 42.05 -100.81
N LEU A 127 78.25 41.46 -99.99
CA LEU A 127 78.60 40.32 -99.14
C LEU A 127 78.99 39.14 -100.02
N THR A 128 80.17 38.58 -99.75
CA THR A 128 80.65 37.44 -100.53
C THR A 128 79.76 36.22 -100.29
N LYS A 129 79.67 35.34 -101.29
CA LYS A 129 78.74 34.19 -101.28
C LYS A 129 78.90 33.29 -100.05
N ASP A 130 80.12 33.23 -99.49
CA ASP A 130 80.44 32.44 -98.31
C ASP A 130 79.99 33.07 -97.00
N GLU A 131 80.05 34.40 -96.85
CA GLU A 131 79.55 35.11 -95.67
C GLU A 131 78.02 35.01 -95.56
N ASN A 132 77.31 35.12 -96.69
CA ASN A 132 75.86 34.94 -96.75
C ASN A 132 75.47 33.48 -96.41
N LYS A 133 76.27 32.50 -96.85
CA LYS A 133 76.07 31.09 -96.47
C LYS A 133 76.29 30.85 -94.98
N GLN A 134 77.29 31.49 -94.38
CA GLN A 134 77.58 31.36 -92.95
C GLN A 134 76.48 32.01 -92.09
N LEU A 135 76.00 33.19 -92.48
CA LEU A 135 74.86 33.87 -91.84
C LEU A 135 73.57 33.05 -91.94
N LYS A 136 73.26 32.47 -93.10
CA LYS A 136 72.10 31.57 -93.25
C LYS A 136 72.22 30.32 -92.37
N THR A 137 73.42 29.77 -92.24
CA THR A 137 73.66 28.61 -91.38
C THR A 137 73.51 28.95 -89.90
N GLN A 138 74.02 30.11 -89.46
CA GLN A 138 73.86 30.60 -88.10
C GLN A 138 72.40 30.94 -87.78
N LEU A 139 71.68 31.59 -88.71
CA LEU A 139 70.26 31.91 -88.57
C LEU A 139 69.41 30.64 -88.50
N SER A 140 69.69 29.64 -89.35
CA SER A 140 69.00 28.34 -89.30
C SER A 140 69.29 27.59 -88.00
N THR A 141 70.53 27.66 -87.49
CA THR A 141 70.88 27.08 -86.18
C THR A 141 70.19 27.80 -85.02
N LEU A 142 70.05 29.12 -85.10
CA LEU A 142 69.36 29.93 -84.09
C LEU A 142 67.86 29.65 -84.13
N MET A 143 67.26 29.59 -85.32
CA MET A 143 65.85 29.22 -85.52
C MET A 143 65.53 27.84 -84.97
N ASN A 144 66.39 26.83 -85.20
CA ASN A 144 66.21 25.50 -84.62
C ASN A 144 66.34 25.50 -83.09
N LYS A 145 67.24 26.32 -82.52
CA LYS A 145 67.35 26.45 -81.05
C LYS A 145 66.13 27.16 -80.46
N ILE A 146 65.60 28.18 -81.12
CA ILE A 146 64.38 28.90 -80.71
C ILE A 146 63.18 27.96 -80.80
N PHE A 147 63.05 27.19 -81.89
CA PHE A 147 61.99 26.20 -82.06
C PHE A 147 61.99 25.14 -80.94
N HIS A 148 63.16 24.62 -80.56
CA HIS A 148 63.27 23.68 -79.44
C HIS A 148 63.05 24.30 -78.05
N ILE A 149 63.30 25.60 -77.88
CA ILE A 149 62.95 26.31 -76.64
C ILE A 149 61.43 26.49 -76.57
N ASP A 150 60.80 26.86 -77.69
CA ASP A 150 59.35 27.06 -77.78
C ASP A 150 58.60 25.75 -77.54
N GLU A 151 59.07 24.64 -78.12
CA GLU A 151 58.54 23.29 -77.87
C GLU A 151 58.69 22.89 -76.38
N ARG A 152 59.79 23.27 -75.71
CA ARG A 152 59.99 22.99 -74.28
C ARG A 152 59.14 23.89 -73.38
N VAL A 153 58.93 25.15 -73.73
CA VAL A 153 58.05 26.07 -72.99
C VAL A 153 56.60 25.62 -73.11
N ASN A 154 56.15 25.24 -74.32
CA ASN A 154 54.79 24.76 -74.56
C ASN A 154 54.52 23.43 -73.83
N ASN A 155 55.52 22.53 -73.78
CA ASN A 155 55.43 21.29 -72.99
C ASN A 155 55.42 21.55 -71.47
N ILE A 156 56.13 22.57 -70.97
CA ILE A 156 56.13 22.92 -69.52
C ILE A 156 54.82 23.60 -69.10
N GLU A 157 54.22 24.44 -69.95
CA GLU A 157 52.90 25.03 -69.68
C GLU A 157 51.78 23.99 -69.74
N GLN A 158 51.81 23.08 -70.73
CA GLN A 158 50.84 21.98 -70.80
C GLN A 158 50.96 21.02 -69.60
N LEU A 159 52.17 20.70 -69.13
CA LEU A 159 52.37 19.85 -67.95
C LEU A 159 51.90 20.51 -66.64
N LYS A 160 52.07 21.83 -66.49
CA LYS A 160 51.55 22.56 -65.32
C LYS A 160 50.02 22.74 -65.36
N SER A 161 49.42 22.92 -66.55
CA SER A 161 47.96 22.99 -66.68
C SER A 161 47.29 21.62 -66.48
N ILE A 162 47.89 20.52 -66.96
CA ILE A 162 47.31 19.18 -66.83
C ILE A 162 47.40 18.66 -65.39
N GLN A 163 48.52 18.87 -64.69
CA GLN A 163 48.65 18.44 -63.29
C GLN A 163 47.70 19.22 -62.36
N SER A 164 47.62 20.55 -62.54
CA SER A 164 46.70 21.38 -61.74
C SER A 164 45.22 21.13 -62.07
N LEU A 165 44.86 20.81 -63.31
CA LEU A 165 43.50 20.39 -63.68
C LEU A 165 43.13 19.02 -63.13
N GLN A 166 44.06 18.06 -63.10
CA GLN A 166 43.84 16.75 -62.50
C GLN A 166 43.69 16.83 -60.98
N ASP A 167 44.53 17.63 -60.31
CA ASP A 167 44.42 17.85 -58.87
C ASP A 167 43.10 18.59 -58.53
N LEU A 168 42.70 19.58 -59.33
CA LEU A 168 41.44 20.30 -59.15
C LEU A 168 40.22 19.40 -59.45
N GLN A 169 40.28 18.52 -60.45
CA GLN A 169 39.23 17.52 -60.70
C GLN A 169 39.12 16.51 -59.56
N THR A 170 40.25 16.07 -59.01
CA THR A 170 40.30 15.16 -57.87
C THR A 170 39.70 15.82 -56.62
N VAL A 171 40.08 17.06 -56.32
CA VAL A 171 39.49 17.85 -55.23
C VAL A 171 38.00 18.10 -55.47
N LYS A 172 37.58 18.39 -56.71
CA LYS A 172 36.16 18.57 -57.05
C LYS A 172 35.36 17.30 -56.83
N GLN A 173 35.88 16.14 -57.24
CA GLN A 173 35.25 14.84 -57.01
C GLN A 173 35.19 14.50 -55.51
N GLN A 174 36.26 14.79 -54.75
CA GLN A 174 36.28 14.61 -53.30
C GLN A 174 35.27 15.54 -52.60
N ILE A 175 35.18 16.81 -52.99
CA ILE A 175 34.17 17.75 -52.47
C ILE A 175 32.76 17.26 -52.81
N GLN A 176 32.54 16.70 -54.00
CA GLN A 176 31.23 16.20 -54.42
C GLN A 176 30.86 14.92 -53.65
N SER A 177 31.84 14.06 -53.37
CA SER A 177 31.70 12.88 -52.51
C SER A 177 31.44 13.25 -51.04
N ILE A 178 32.14 14.25 -50.52
CA ILE A 178 31.90 14.78 -49.17
C ILE A 178 30.51 15.41 -49.11
N LYS A 179 30.10 16.21 -50.11
CA LYS A 179 28.75 16.79 -50.16
C LYS A 179 27.66 15.71 -50.16
N SER A 180 27.83 14.63 -50.92
CA SER A 180 26.84 13.54 -50.92
C SER A 180 26.85 12.77 -49.60
N GLN A 181 28.01 12.52 -48.99
CA GLN A 181 28.11 11.91 -47.66
C GLN A 181 27.52 12.79 -46.56
N THR A 182 27.76 14.11 -46.59
CA THR A 182 27.16 15.06 -45.65
C THR A 182 25.65 15.17 -45.85
N ALA A 183 25.16 15.14 -47.08
CA ALA A 183 23.72 15.10 -47.35
C ALA A 183 23.08 13.82 -46.80
N VAL A 184 23.71 12.66 -46.99
CA VAL A 184 23.25 11.38 -46.42
C VAL A 184 23.31 11.41 -44.89
N LEU A 185 24.38 11.93 -44.28
CA LEU A 185 24.49 12.05 -42.82
C LEU A 185 23.45 13.02 -42.26
N SER A 186 23.22 14.16 -42.92
CA SER A 186 22.20 15.13 -42.54
C SER A 186 20.79 14.54 -42.69
N GLN A 187 20.54 13.76 -43.74
CA GLN A 187 19.25 13.08 -43.94
C GLN A 187 19.05 11.96 -42.93
N ASN A 188 20.10 11.19 -42.60
CA ASN A 188 20.07 10.17 -41.55
C ASN A 188 19.94 10.77 -40.15
N GLN A 189 20.47 11.98 -39.92
CA GLN A 189 20.30 12.69 -38.67
C GLN A 189 18.92 13.35 -38.57
N PHE A 190 18.38 13.84 -39.69
CA PHE A 190 16.99 14.28 -39.76
C PHE A 190 16.03 13.12 -39.53
N ALA A 191 16.25 11.96 -40.16
CA ALA A 191 15.46 10.75 -39.93
C ALA A 191 15.57 10.28 -38.47
N ARG A 192 16.78 10.22 -37.90
CA ARG A 192 16.95 9.89 -36.47
C ARG A 192 16.29 10.91 -35.54
N ASN A 193 16.31 12.20 -35.88
CA ASN A 193 15.63 13.21 -35.10
C ASN A 193 14.11 13.12 -35.24
N GLN A 194 13.58 12.72 -36.40
CA GLN A 194 12.16 12.44 -36.61
C GLN A 194 11.74 11.18 -35.87
N ASP A 195 12.55 10.12 -35.88
CA ASP A 195 12.33 8.90 -35.09
C ASP A 195 12.39 9.20 -33.59
N PHE A 196 13.33 10.06 -33.17
CA PHE A 196 13.42 10.52 -31.78
C PHE A 196 12.22 11.41 -31.42
N LEU A 197 11.74 12.28 -32.31
CA LEU A 197 10.53 13.07 -32.08
C LEU A 197 9.28 12.16 -32.05
N ALA A 198 9.23 11.12 -32.87
CA ALA A 198 8.14 10.15 -32.90
C ALA A 198 8.14 9.29 -31.63
N LEU A 199 9.31 8.83 -31.18
CA LEU A 199 9.49 8.16 -29.89
C LEU A 199 9.21 9.08 -28.71
N TYR A 200 9.60 10.35 -28.79
CA TYR A 200 9.31 11.36 -27.78
C TYR A 200 7.82 11.67 -27.74
N ASN A 201 7.14 11.78 -28.88
CA ASN A 201 5.70 11.99 -28.95
C ASN A 201 4.90 10.73 -28.53
N GLN A 202 5.39 9.53 -28.84
CA GLN A 202 4.82 8.28 -28.33
C GLN A 202 5.06 8.14 -26.82
N SER A 203 6.23 8.55 -26.33
CA SER A 203 6.54 8.61 -24.90
C SER A 203 5.73 9.70 -24.20
N SER A 204 5.51 10.86 -24.80
CA SER A 204 4.72 11.95 -24.22
C SER A 204 3.24 11.62 -24.22
N VAL A 205 2.73 10.89 -25.22
CA VAL A 205 1.38 10.30 -25.21
C VAL A 205 1.29 9.19 -24.17
N GLY A 206 2.34 8.37 -24.01
CA GLY A 206 2.45 7.36 -22.95
C GLY A 206 2.50 7.97 -21.55
N ILE A 207 3.22 9.08 -21.37
CA ILE A 207 3.33 9.86 -20.14
C ILE A 207 2.02 10.61 -19.90
N ALA A 208 1.38 11.20 -20.91
CA ALA A 208 0.06 11.81 -20.77
C ALA A 208 -0.99 10.75 -20.38
N HIS A 209 -0.99 9.58 -21.02
CA HIS A 209 -1.85 8.47 -20.61
C HIS A 209 -1.53 7.94 -19.21
N ALA A 210 -0.25 7.90 -18.82
CA ALA A 210 0.18 7.50 -17.49
C ALA A 210 -0.19 8.54 -16.43
N VAL A 211 -0.10 9.84 -16.74
CA VAL A 211 -0.51 10.95 -15.87
C VAL A 211 -2.03 10.99 -15.74
N THR A 212 -2.80 10.81 -16.83
CA THR A 212 -4.26 10.69 -16.76
C THR A 212 -4.67 9.42 -16.00
N ARG A 213 -3.96 8.29 -16.17
CA ARG A 213 -4.16 7.08 -15.35
C ARG A 213 -3.79 7.30 -13.90
N LEU A 214 -2.72 8.04 -13.60
CA LEU A 214 -2.29 8.36 -12.24
C LEU A 214 -3.25 9.35 -11.57
N GLN A 215 -3.81 10.32 -12.30
CA GLN A 215 -4.86 11.22 -11.80
C GLN A 215 -6.18 10.46 -11.58
N HIS A 216 -6.52 9.50 -12.43
CA HIS A 216 -7.62 8.57 -12.17
C HIS A 216 -7.32 7.63 -10.99
N LEU A 217 -6.08 7.16 -10.84
CA LEU A 217 -5.68 6.33 -9.70
C LEU A 217 -5.64 7.14 -8.40
N GLU A 218 -5.23 8.41 -8.41
CA GLU A 218 -5.35 9.35 -7.29
C GLU A 218 -6.82 9.67 -6.98
N SER A 219 -7.70 9.75 -7.99
CA SER A 219 -9.14 9.88 -7.74
C SER A 219 -9.72 8.60 -7.13
N TYR A 220 -9.30 7.42 -7.61
CA TYR A 220 -9.65 6.12 -7.03
C TYR A 220 -9.02 5.90 -5.65
N GLU A 221 -7.83 6.42 -5.38
CA GLU A 221 -7.13 6.32 -4.10
C GLU A 221 -7.75 7.26 -3.07
N ASN A 222 -8.16 8.48 -3.47
CA ASN A 222 -8.94 9.37 -2.63
C ASN A 222 -10.36 8.84 -2.39
N GLU A 223 -11.02 8.24 -3.39
CA GLU A 223 -12.32 7.59 -3.22
C GLU A 223 -12.20 6.30 -2.38
N SER A 224 -11.13 5.53 -2.53
CA SER A 224 -10.75 4.39 -1.68
C SER A 224 -10.47 4.84 -0.24
N LEU A 225 -9.74 5.93 -0.03
CA LEU A 225 -9.43 6.48 1.29
C LEU A 225 -10.70 7.00 1.99
N THR A 226 -11.60 7.64 1.23
CA THR A 226 -12.91 8.09 1.73
C THR A 226 -13.80 6.90 2.07
N ASN A 227 -13.79 5.86 1.24
CA ASN A 227 -14.48 4.60 1.51
C ASN A 227 -13.86 3.83 2.69
N THR A 228 -12.54 3.91 2.89
CA THR A 228 -11.83 3.31 4.02
C THR A 228 -12.20 4.03 5.32
N LYS A 229 -12.25 5.37 5.29
CA LYS A 229 -12.70 6.18 6.43
C LYS A 229 -14.18 5.90 6.77
N HIS A 230 -15.05 5.80 5.77
CA HIS A 230 -16.43 5.38 5.98
C HIS A 230 -16.53 3.93 6.49
N PHE A 231 -15.63 3.04 6.07
CA PHE A 231 -15.57 1.68 6.58
C PHE A 231 -15.15 1.65 8.04
N GLU A 232 -14.14 2.45 8.43
CA GLU A 232 -13.72 2.63 9.83
C GLU A 232 -14.83 3.22 10.70
N GLU A 233 -15.52 4.26 10.23
CA GLU A 233 -16.69 4.84 10.91
C GLU A 233 -17.81 3.79 11.07
N ARG A 234 -18.10 3.00 10.03
CA ARG A 234 -19.06 1.90 10.11
C ARG A 234 -18.61 0.80 11.06
N LEU A 235 -17.30 0.53 11.14
CA LEU A 235 -16.73 -0.45 12.07
C LEU A 235 -16.88 0.03 13.52
N GLN A 236 -16.59 1.31 13.80
CA GLN A 236 -16.80 1.92 15.11
C GLN A 236 -18.28 1.91 15.51
N ILE A 237 -19.18 2.21 14.57
CA ILE A 237 -20.63 2.13 14.78
C ILE A 237 -21.04 0.68 15.08
N LEU A 238 -20.56 -0.30 14.31
CA LEU A 238 -20.83 -1.72 14.55
C LEU A 238 -20.28 -2.20 15.90
N GLU A 239 -19.11 -1.72 16.30
CA GLU A 239 -18.51 -2.04 17.59
C GLU A 239 -19.31 -1.42 18.75
N ALA A 240 -19.80 -0.19 18.59
CA ALA A 240 -20.72 0.45 19.52
C ALA A 240 -22.06 -0.32 19.63
N TYR A 241 -22.62 -0.77 18.51
CA TYR A 241 -23.82 -1.61 18.50
C TYR A 241 -23.57 -2.97 19.17
N LYS A 242 -22.43 -3.62 18.88
CA LYS A 242 -22.01 -4.87 19.51
C LYS A 242 -21.89 -4.71 21.03
N ASN A 243 -21.25 -3.63 21.50
CA ASN A 243 -21.09 -3.34 22.92
C ASN A 243 -22.44 -3.05 23.60
N THR A 244 -23.33 -2.30 22.94
CA THR A 244 -24.69 -2.03 23.43
C THR A 244 -25.52 -3.31 23.51
N ALA A 245 -25.45 -4.16 22.49
CA ALA A 245 -26.11 -5.46 22.48
C ALA A 245 -25.58 -6.39 23.58
N LEU A 246 -24.26 -6.41 23.80
CA LEU A 246 -23.62 -7.21 24.86
C LEU A 246 -24.03 -6.73 26.26
N MET A 247 -24.07 -5.41 26.50
CA MET A 247 -24.56 -4.84 27.75
C MET A 247 -26.04 -5.18 27.99
N THR A 248 -26.86 -5.08 26.95
CA THR A 248 -28.29 -5.40 27.00
C THR A 248 -28.50 -6.88 27.31
N ALA A 249 -27.77 -7.77 26.62
CA ALA A 249 -27.80 -9.21 26.87
C ALA A 249 -27.39 -9.54 28.31
N THR A 250 -26.29 -8.94 28.81
CA THR A 250 -25.81 -9.15 30.18
C THR A 250 -26.85 -8.68 31.22
N SER A 251 -27.48 -7.53 31.00
CA SER A 251 -28.55 -7.00 31.85
C SER A 251 -29.77 -7.92 31.84
N LEU A 252 -30.18 -8.41 30.67
CA LEU A 252 -31.29 -9.37 30.52
C LEU A 252 -30.98 -10.68 31.25
N THR A 253 -29.79 -11.25 31.07
CA THR A 253 -29.37 -12.47 31.77
C THR A 253 -29.43 -12.31 33.30
N LYS A 254 -28.97 -11.17 33.83
CA LYS A 254 -29.09 -10.86 35.27
C LYS A 254 -30.54 -10.78 35.72
N LYS A 255 -31.41 -10.10 34.95
CA LYS A 255 -32.84 -10.01 35.25
C LYS A 255 -33.53 -11.37 35.21
N THR A 256 -33.23 -12.21 34.22
CA THR A 256 -33.77 -13.56 34.11
C THR A 256 -33.33 -14.45 35.27
N ALA A 257 -32.06 -14.37 35.68
CA ALA A 257 -31.56 -15.11 36.85
C ALA A 257 -32.23 -14.67 38.16
N ALA A 258 -32.45 -13.35 38.32
CA ALA A 258 -33.18 -12.81 39.47
C ALA A 258 -34.65 -13.26 39.47
N MET A 259 -35.33 -13.19 38.32
CA MET A 259 -36.70 -13.70 38.15
C MET A 259 -36.79 -15.20 38.42
N GLN A 260 -35.87 -16.01 37.91
CA GLN A 260 -35.87 -17.45 38.16
C GLN A 260 -35.69 -17.77 39.64
N THR A 261 -34.85 -17.00 40.33
CA THR A 261 -34.66 -17.11 41.78
C THR A 261 -35.94 -16.73 42.53
N GLN A 262 -36.61 -15.66 42.10
CA GLN A 262 -37.87 -15.21 42.68
C GLN A 262 -38.99 -16.22 42.45
N ILE A 263 -39.15 -16.74 41.23
CA ILE A 263 -40.13 -17.79 40.92
C ILE A 263 -39.85 -19.03 41.77
N THR A 264 -38.58 -19.43 41.87
CA THR A 264 -38.17 -20.56 42.73
C THR A 264 -38.42 -20.27 44.21
N TYR A 265 -38.48 -19.01 44.63
CA TYR A 265 -38.90 -18.58 45.96
C TYR A 265 -40.42 -18.68 46.13
N ASP A 266 -41.18 -18.16 45.17
CA ASP A 266 -42.64 -18.07 45.22
C ASP A 266 -43.33 -19.44 45.07
N ILE A 267 -42.72 -20.40 44.36
CA ILE A 267 -43.27 -21.75 44.20
C ILE A 267 -42.86 -22.71 45.33
N ARG A 268 -42.17 -22.24 46.38
CA ARG A 268 -41.70 -23.13 47.45
C ARG A 268 -42.89 -23.74 48.15
N LYS A 269 -42.91 -25.07 48.15
CA LYS A 269 -43.83 -25.87 48.93
C LYS A 269 -43.10 -26.30 50.19
N VAL A 270 -43.58 -25.85 51.33
CA VAL A 270 -43.05 -26.26 52.64
C VAL A 270 -44.17 -26.97 53.38
N ALA A 271 -43.97 -28.25 53.69
CA ALA A 271 -44.95 -29.03 54.42
C ALA A 271 -44.27 -30.13 55.22
N ILE A 272 -44.65 -30.29 56.49
CA ILE A 272 -44.31 -31.46 57.30
C ILE A 272 -45.56 -32.03 57.93
N THR A 273 -45.66 -33.35 57.90
CA THR A 273 -46.66 -34.10 58.67
C THR A 273 -45.95 -35.18 59.46
N ALA A 274 -46.32 -35.33 60.72
CA ALA A 274 -45.68 -36.29 61.60
C ALA A 274 -46.62 -36.73 62.72
N CYS A 275 -46.34 -37.90 63.30
CA CYS A 275 -47.10 -38.44 64.42
C CYS A 275 -46.20 -38.69 65.64
N SER A 276 -46.80 -38.58 66.82
CA SER A 276 -46.16 -38.80 68.11
C SER A 276 -45.91 -40.28 68.37
N VAL A 277 -44.98 -40.56 69.28
CA VAL A 277 -44.84 -41.87 69.93
C VAL A 277 -45.65 -41.88 71.24
N SER A 278 -46.06 -43.06 71.71
CA SER A 278 -46.91 -43.18 72.90
C SER A 278 -46.10 -42.90 74.15
N LYS A 279 -46.58 -42.00 75.03
CA LYS A 279 -45.88 -41.69 76.27
C LYS A 279 -46.79 -41.04 77.31
N ASP A 280 -46.68 -41.47 78.57
CA ASP A 280 -47.24 -40.76 79.72
C ASP A 280 -46.25 -39.70 80.16
N GLU A 281 -46.67 -38.43 80.15
CA GLU A 281 -45.75 -37.30 80.28
C GLU A 281 -46.30 -36.20 81.18
N SER A 282 -45.39 -35.51 81.86
CA SER A 282 -45.71 -34.42 82.77
C SER A 282 -45.96 -33.09 82.05
N SER A 283 -46.52 -32.13 82.80
CA SER A 283 -46.55 -30.73 82.37
C SER A 283 -45.15 -30.24 81.97
N GLY A 284 -45.08 -29.36 80.96
CA GLY A 284 -43.85 -28.83 80.40
C GLY A 284 -43.18 -29.75 79.36
N TYR A 285 -43.70 -30.96 79.15
CA TYR A 285 -43.15 -31.89 78.18
C TYR A 285 -43.42 -31.44 76.74
N ILE A 286 -42.37 -31.40 75.92
CA ILE A 286 -42.47 -31.14 74.48
C ILE A 286 -42.82 -32.43 73.77
N VAL A 287 -43.94 -32.46 73.06
CA VAL A 287 -44.44 -33.66 72.39
C VAL A 287 -43.57 -33.96 71.15
N PRO A 288 -42.80 -35.07 71.12
CA PRO A 288 -41.96 -35.39 69.98
C PRO A 288 -42.78 -36.08 68.89
N PHE A 289 -42.81 -35.49 67.70
CA PHE A 289 -43.43 -36.09 66.51
C PHE A 289 -42.39 -36.85 65.68
N ALA A 290 -41.86 -37.93 66.25
CA ALA A 290 -40.72 -38.67 65.67
C ALA A 290 -41.06 -39.41 64.36
N ILE A 291 -42.33 -39.75 64.13
CA ILE A 291 -42.77 -40.52 62.96
C ILE A 291 -43.20 -39.55 61.84
N VAL A 292 -42.23 -39.00 61.12
CA VAL A 292 -42.47 -38.10 59.97
C VAL A 292 -43.05 -38.88 58.78
N LYS A 293 -44.21 -38.45 58.27
CA LYS A 293 -44.91 -39.01 57.12
C LYS A 293 -44.63 -38.23 55.83
N THR A 294 -44.51 -36.92 55.93
CA THR A 294 -44.20 -36.03 54.80
C THR A 294 -43.24 -34.96 55.25
N SER A 295 -42.25 -34.62 54.43
CA SER A 295 -41.30 -33.52 54.66
C SER A 295 -40.90 -32.94 53.30
N ILE A 296 -41.55 -31.86 52.90
CA ILE A 296 -41.31 -31.16 51.63
C ILE A 296 -40.73 -29.79 51.97
N GLY A 297 -39.60 -29.44 51.34
CA GLY A 297 -38.99 -28.13 51.51
C GLY A 297 -38.50 -27.84 52.93
N ILE A 298 -38.14 -28.85 53.71
CA ILE A 298 -37.65 -28.72 55.10
C ILE A 298 -36.37 -29.52 55.24
N ASN A 299 -35.24 -28.83 55.48
CA ASN A 299 -33.93 -29.48 55.60
C ASN A 299 -33.66 -29.95 57.04
N ASN A 300 -34.31 -29.36 58.03
CA ASN A 300 -34.13 -29.67 59.45
C ASN A 300 -35.06 -30.78 59.99
N SER A 301 -35.56 -31.68 59.15
CA SER A 301 -36.47 -32.76 59.57
C SER A 301 -35.88 -33.66 60.67
N SER A 302 -34.56 -33.88 60.69
CA SER A 302 -33.88 -34.62 61.75
C SER A 302 -33.94 -33.90 63.11
N TYR A 303 -33.79 -32.57 63.11
CA TYR A 303 -33.93 -31.75 64.32
C TYR A 303 -35.38 -31.78 64.83
N PHE A 304 -36.36 -31.70 63.93
CA PHE A 304 -37.77 -31.83 64.28
C PHE A 304 -38.08 -33.19 64.93
N LYS A 305 -37.59 -34.29 64.35
CA LYS A 305 -37.79 -35.65 64.90
C LYS A 305 -37.23 -35.82 66.31
N SER A 306 -36.03 -35.28 66.58
CA SER A 306 -35.35 -35.47 67.85
C SER A 306 -35.83 -34.52 68.95
N SER A 307 -36.19 -33.29 68.59
CA SER A 307 -36.55 -32.25 69.58
C SER A 307 -38.05 -32.03 69.73
N GLY A 308 -38.87 -32.47 68.76
CA GLY A 308 -40.29 -32.09 68.65
C GLY A 308 -40.50 -30.64 68.21
N LYS A 309 -39.42 -29.91 67.87
CA LYS A 309 -39.46 -28.48 67.52
C LYS A 309 -39.30 -28.27 66.02
N PHE A 310 -40.25 -27.58 65.41
CA PHE A 310 -40.17 -27.10 64.04
C PHE A 310 -39.40 -25.79 64.03
N LYS A 311 -38.30 -25.72 63.25
CA LYS A 311 -37.58 -24.48 63.02
C LYS A 311 -37.89 -23.97 61.61
N CYS A 312 -38.41 -22.76 61.50
CA CYS A 312 -38.77 -22.14 60.23
C CYS A 312 -37.51 -21.82 59.40
N GLU A 313 -37.41 -22.36 58.19
CA GLU A 313 -36.31 -22.06 57.24
C GLU A 313 -36.69 -20.95 56.25
N TYR A 314 -37.98 -20.82 55.97
CA TYR A 314 -38.55 -19.91 54.98
C TYR A 314 -39.63 -19.08 55.63
N GLU A 315 -39.47 -17.76 55.59
CA GLU A 315 -40.47 -16.84 56.11
C GLU A 315 -41.77 -16.93 55.31
N GLY A 316 -42.90 -16.88 56.01
CA GLY A 316 -44.22 -16.90 55.38
C GLY A 316 -45.35 -17.21 56.34
N LEU A 317 -46.54 -17.38 55.77
CA LEU A 317 -47.75 -17.72 56.50
C LEU A 317 -47.90 -19.24 56.56
N TYR A 318 -48.03 -19.79 57.76
CA TYR A 318 -48.14 -21.22 58.00
C TYR A 318 -49.49 -21.58 58.61
N ALA A 319 -50.10 -22.65 58.13
CA ALA A 319 -51.18 -23.36 58.80
C ALA A 319 -50.58 -24.51 59.63
N VAL A 320 -50.85 -24.50 60.93
CA VAL A 320 -50.39 -25.51 61.89
C VAL A 320 -51.60 -26.20 62.48
N THR A 321 -51.78 -27.47 62.15
CA THR A 321 -52.83 -28.32 62.70
C THR A 321 -52.21 -29.34 63.64
N VAL A 322 -52.73 -29.40 64.87
CA VAL A 322 -52.33 -30.38 65.87
C VAL A 322 -53.57 -31.14 66.29
N SER A 323 -53.43 -32.45 66.42
CA SER A 323 -54.44 -33.34 66.98
C SER A 323 -53.72 -34.26 67.94
N LEU A 324 -54.00 -34.17 69.25
CA LEU A 324 -53.50 -35.09 70.25
C LEU A 324 -54.63 -35.96 70.78
N THR A 325 -54.36 -37.26 70.90
CA THR A 325 -55.30 -38.22 71.46
C THR A 325 -54.80 -38.63 72.84
N ALA A 326 -55.65 -38.49 73.87
CA ALA A 326 -55.35 -38.87 75.23
C ALA A 326 -56.30 -39.96 75.75
N TYR A 327 -55.84 -40.72 76.75
CA TYR A 327 -56.63 -41.75 77.44
C TYR A 327 -56.68 -41.45 78.93
N ASN A 328 -57.89 -41.45 79.50
CA ASN A 328 -58.13 -41.33 80.95
C ASN A 328 -57.46 -40.11 81.63
N THR A 329 -57.12 -39.08 80.85
CA THR A 329 -56.49 -37.83 81.26
C THR A 329 -57.14 -36.68 80.49
N LEU A 330 -57.20 -35.50 81.09
CA LEU A 330 -57.63 -34.28 80.41
C LEU A 330 -56.67 -33.94 79.28
N ILE A 331 -57.18 -33.32 78.22
CA ILE A 331 -56.35 -32.85 77.12
C ILE A 331 -56.03 -31.40 77.41
N ASN A 332 -54.77 -31.10 77.72
CA ASN A 332 -54.31 -29.73 77.88
C ASN A 332 -52.91 -29.55 77.28
N TYR A 333 -52.86 -28.90 76.12
CA TYR A 333 -51.61 -28.62 75.42
C TYR A 333 -51.65 -27.25 74.76
N GLY A 334 -50.47 -26.65 74.63
CA GLY A 334 -50.26 -25.40 73.91
C GLY A 334 -49.42 -25.60 72.66
N ILE A 335 -49.66 -24.76 71.65
CA ILE A 335 -48.70 -24.51 70.56
C ILE A 335 -47.86 -23.31 71.00
N TYR A 336 -46.55 -23.50 71.06
CA TYR A 336 -45.60 -22.48 71.49
C TYR A 336 -44.81 -21.95 70.30
N LEU A 337 -44.58 -20.64 70.28
CA LEU A 337 -43.76 -19.94 69.30
C LEU A 337 -42.69 -19.13 70.03
N ASN A 338 -41.42 -19.43 69.79
CA ASN A 338 -40.27 -18.74 70.37
C ASN A 338 -40.32 -18.61 71.91
N GLY A 339 -40.90 -19.60 72.59
CA GLY A 339 -40.99 -19.66 74.05
C GLY A 339 -42.31 -19.14 74.62
N ASN A 340 -43.14 -18.48 73.80
CA ASN A 340 -44.43 -17.97 74.22
C ASN A 340 -45.55 -18.90 73.76
N GLU A 341 -46.54 -19.14 74.61
CA GLU A 341 -47.74 -19.86 74.22
C GLU A 341 -48.53 -19.03 73.20
N TYR A 342 -48.79 -19.61 72.03
CA TYR A 342 -49.53 -18.97 70.95
C TYR A 342 -51.02 -19.32 70.99
N THR A 343 -51.34 -20.58 71.29
CA THR A 343 -52.71 -21.04 71.53
C THR A 343 -52.68 -22.22 72.49
N ALA A 344 -53.80 -22.47 73.16
CA ALA A 344 -54.00 -23.60 74.04
C ALA A 344 -55.27 -24.36 73.65
N VAL A 345 -55.24 -25.67 73.86
CA VAL A 345 -56.38 -26.56 73.72
C VAL A 345 -56.65 -27.19 75.05
N TYR A 346 -57.89 -27.08 75.51
CA TYR A 346 -58.35 -27.68 76.75
C TYR A 346 -59.62 -28.49 76.51
N GLU A 347 -59.60 -29.78 76.86
CA GLU A 347 -60.75 -30.66 76.81
C GLU A 347 -60.81 -31.53 78.07
N LEU A 348 -61.94 -31.45 78.78
CA LEU A 348 -62.20 -32.22 79.99
C LEU A 348 -62.47 -33.68 79.64
N ASN A 349 -61.68 -34.58 80.22
CA ASN A 349 -61.92 -36.02 80.14
C ASN A 349 -62.44 -36.55 81.47
N ASN A 350 -63.74 -36.86 81.51
CA ASN A 350 -64.39 -37.42 82.70
C ASN A 350 -64.64 -38.92 82.60
N LYS A 351 -64.08 -39.61 81.59
CA LYS A 351 -64.38 -41.02 81.29
C LYS A 351 -63.13 -41.80 80.88
N VAL A 352 -63.17 -43.11 81.09
CA VAL A 352 -62.11 -44.06 80.67
C VAL A 352 -62.24 -44.34 79.17
N VAL A 353 -62.10 -43.29 78.34
CA VAL A 353 -62.19 -43.35 76.88
C VAL A 353 -61.07 -42.52 76.24
N PHE A 354 -60.77 -42.86 74.98
CA PHE A 354 -59.90 -42.02 74.16
C PHE A 354 -60.66 -40.76 73.75
N GLN A 355 -60.05 -39.59 73.99
CA GLN A 355 -60.53 -38.30 73.50
C GLN A 355 -59.46 -37.68 72.60
N ARG A 356 -59.89 -36.76 71.72
CA ARG A 356 -59.00 -36.10 70.77
C ARG A 356 -59.27 -34.60 70.75
N GLY A 357 -58.31 -33.84 71.26
CA GLY A 357 -58.30 -32.39 71.16
C GLY A 357 -57.52 -31.98 69.91
N SER A 358 -58.18 -31.22 69.04
CA SER A 358 -57.58 -30.73 67.79
C SER A 358 -57.68 -29.22 67.69
N THR A 359 -56.63 -28.58 67.17
CA THR A 359 -56.65 -27.16 66.85
C THR A 359 -55.91 -26.90 65.55
N THR A 360 -56.31 -25.83 64.87
CA THR A 360 -55.59 -25.29 63.72
C THR A 360 -55.36 -23.82 63.96
N VAL A 361 -54.11 -23.38 63.80
CA VAL A 361 -53.76 -21.96 63.82
C VAL A 361 -53.09 -21.56 62.53
N VAL A 362 -53.31 -20.30 62.14
CA VAL A 362 -52.55 -19.65 61.09
C VAL A 362 -51.60 -18.66 61.75
N VAL A 363 -50.32 -18.76 61.45
CA VAL A 363 -49.26 -17.97 62.07
C VAL A 363 -48.24 -17.53 61.03
N ASN A 364 -47.83 -16.27 61.10
CA ASN A 364 -46.71 -15.78 60.29
C ASN A 364 -45.41 -16.14 61.00
N LEU A 365 -44.54 -16.91 60.34
CA LEU A 365 -43.25 -17.33 60.89
C LEU A 365 -42.14 -16.61 60.13
N HIS A 366 -41.21 -16.04 60.88
CA HIS A 366 -39.95 -15.54 60.35
C HIS A 366 -38.89 -16.63 60.32
N ARG A 367 -37.86 -16.45 59.49
CA ARG A 367 -36.74 -17.40 59.44
C ARG A 367 -36.10 -17.54 60.84
N ASN A 368 -35.89 -18.80 61.22
CA ASN A 368 -35.39 -19.27 62.51
C ASN A 368 -36.39 -19.26 63.67
N ASP A 369 -37.63 -18.83 63.46
CA ASP A 369 -38.68 -19.03 64.46
C ASP A 369 -38.82 -20.51 64.79
N ILE A 370 -39.09 -20.80 66.06
CA ILE A 370 -39.19 -22.16 66.58
C ILE A 370 -40.61 -22.38 67.11
N LEU A 371 -41.29 -23.37 66.55
CA LEU A 371 -42.64 -23.77 66.93
C LEU A 371 -42.65 -25.19 67.49
N TRP A 372 -43.39 -25.44 68.56
CA TRP A 372 -43.56 -26.78 69.10
C TRP A 372 -44.89 -26.95 69.83
N VAL A 373 -45.21 -28.18 70.17
CA VAL A 373 -46.36 -28.53 71.01
C VAL A 373 -45.85 -28.94 72.38
N GLN A 374 -46.43 -28.36 73.43
CA GLN A 374 -46.06 -28.65 74.80
C GLN A 374 -47.29 -28.97 75.63
N LEU A 375 -47.16 -29.95 76.51
CA LEU A 375 -48.22 -30.31 77.45
C LEU A 375 -48.28 -29.26 78.57
N ASN A 376 -49.48 -28.75 78.84
CA ASN A 376 -49.71 -27.81 79.92
C ASN A 376 -50.02 -28.54 81.24
N ASP A 377 -50.56 -29.76 81.16
CA ASP A 377 -50.77 -30.68 82.29
C ASP A 377 -50.22 -32.07 81.98
N ARG A 378 -50.18 -32.95 83.00
CA ARG A 378 -49.84 -34.36 82.79
C ARG A 378 -50.88 -35.01 81.88
N MET A 379 -50.43 -35.64 80.80
CA MET A 379 -51.30 -36.27 79.82
C MET A 379 -50.62 -37.52 79.23
N TYR A 380 -51.40 -38.58 79.04
CA TYR A 380 -50.96 -39.72 78.25
C TYR A 380 -51.20 -39.46 76.77
N VAL A 381 -50.14 -39.26 75.99
CA VAL A 381 -50.22 -39.05 74.53
C VAL A 381 -50.22 -40.40 73.83
N HIS A 382 -51.30 -40.74 73.12
CA HIS A 382 -51.41 -41.99 72.37
C HIS A 382 -50.81 -41.86 70.96
N GLU A 383 -49.89 -42.74 70.55
CA GLU A 383 -49.22 -42.66 69.23
C GLU A 383 -50.18 -42.74 68.06
N ARG A 384 -51.16 -43.66 68.14
CA ARG A 384 -52.13 -43.84 67.07
C ARG A 384 -53.09 -42.69 67.23
N ASN A 385 -53.04 -41.75 66.29
CA ASN A 385 -53.89 -40.56 66.21
C ASN A 385 -53.40 -39.28 66.91
N SER A 386 -52.15 -39.22 67.37
CA SER A 386 -51.53 -37.96 67.77
C SER A 386 -50.60 -37.47 66.66
N CYS A 387 -50.99 -36.43 65.93
CA CYS A 387 -50.24 -35.96 64.76
C CYS A 387 -50.25 -34.43 64.65
N ILE A 388 -49.25 -33.93 63.93
CA ILE A 388 -49.09 -32.53 63.58
C ILE A 388 -48.91 -32.40 62.07
N ALA A 389 -49.51 -31.35 61.50
CA ALA A 389 -49.28 -30.91 60.14
C ALA A 389 -48.91 -29.43 60.16
N ILE A 390 -47.80 -29.07 59.53
CA ILE A 390 -47.36 -27.68 59.36
C ILE A 390 -47.18 -27.46 57.85
N VAL A 391 -47.92 -26.51 57.29
CA VAL A 391 -47.93 -26.24 55.85
C VAL A 391 -47.81 -24.75 55.62
N MET A 392 -46.85 -24.33 54.79
CA MET A 392 -46.78 -22.96 54.30
C MET A 392 -47.89 -22.73 53.29
N ILE A 393 -48.71 -21.72 53.54
CA ILE A 393 -49.87 -21.36 52.72
C ILE A 393 -49.66 -20.05 51.96
N LYS A 394 -48.67 -19.23 52.33
CA LYS A 394 -48.27 -18.02 51.60
C LYS A 394 -46.82 -17.67 51.83
#